data_AF-A0A7U9XUS7-F1
#
_entry.id   AF-A0A7U9XUS7-F1
#
_cell.length_a   1.000
_cell.length_b   1.000
_cell.length_c   1.000
_cell.angle_alpha   90.00
_cell.angle_beta   90.00
_cell.angle_gamma   90.00
#
_symmetry.space_group_name_H-M   'P 1'
#
loop_
_entity.id
_entity.type
_entity.pdbx_description
1 polymer ?
#
loop_
_entity_poly.entity_id
_entity_poly.type
_entity_poly.pdbx_seq_one_letter_code
_entity_poly.pdbx_strand_id
1 'polypeptide(L)'
;MFKELLGVVVLNGPMMIEVVSNEIVVTVYQHKTMIPYLPVDMPKTFDEIMGHSKKGLNMAIISDIYDVYKKTITVTNFSPSTVKEILAKLLAGSIQYMAAISVEEGLPILLVNSYKEKDRYLLSTIGLVDDARIIFAEIYENK
;
A
#
# COMPACT_ATOMS: atom_id res chain seq x y z
N MET A 1 -8.52 -3.25 10.81
CA MET A 1 -7.55 -3.24 9.70
C MET A 1 -7.30 -1.86 9.09
N PHE A 2 -8.20 -1.29 8.25
CA PHE A 2 -7.90 -0.01 7.56
C PHE A 2 -7.51 1.14 8.52
N LYS A 3 -8.24 1.33 9.62
CA LYS A 3 -7.94 2.38 10.62
C LYS A 3 -6.58 2.17 11.29
N GLU A 4 -6.23 0.92 11.62
CA GLU A 4 -4.91 0.59 12.18
C GLU A 4 -3.80 0.93 11.18
N LEU A 5 -3.96 0.51 9.92
CA LEU A 5 -2.99 0.77 8.86
C LEU A 5 -2.86 2.25 8.55
N LEU A 6 -3.96 3.01 8.56
CA LEU A 6 -3.92 4.46 8.41
C LEU A 6 -3.08 5.13 9.51
N GLY A 7 -3.05 4.57 10.72
CA GLY A 7 -2.19 5.06 11.80
C GLY A 7 -0.70 4.89 11.50
N VAL A 8 -0.31 3.75 10.91
CA VAL A 8 1.10 3.35 10.78
C VAL A 8 1.74 3.70 9.42
N VAL A 9 0.95 3.83 8.35
CA VAL A 9 1.47 4.12 7.00
C VAL A 9 2.25 5.44 7.00
N VAL A 10 3.42 5.43 6.39
CA VAL A 10 4.26 6.62 6.18
C VAL A 10 4.45 6.87 4.69
N LEU A 11 4.48 8.15 4.31
CA LEU A 11 4.65 8.56 2.91
C LEU A 11 6.11 8.58 2.45
N ASN A 12 7.06 8.58 3.40
CA ASN A 12 8.48 8.56 3.14
C ASN A 12 9.16 7.59 4.10
N GLY A 13 9.88 6.63 3.54
CA GLY A 13 10.66 5.64 4.27
C GLY A 13 10.14 4.21 4.16
N PRO A 14 10.82 3.28 4.84
CA PRO A 14 10.51 1.86 4.78
C PRO A 14 9.41 1.45 5.76
N MET A 15 8.70 0.40 5.36
CA MET A 15 7.74 -0.36 6.15
C MET A 15 8.02 -1.83 5.97
N MET A 16 8.22 -2.54 7.07
CA MET A 16 8.46 -3.98 7.07
C MET A 16 7.17 -4.70 7.46
N ILE A 17 6.84 -5.77 6.75
CA ILE A 17 5.69 -6.62 7.00
C ILE A 17 6.22 -8.03 7.18
N GLU A 18 5.95 -8.63 8.33
CA GLU A 18 6.35 -10.00 8.67
C GLU A 18 5.18 -10.72 9.36
N VAL A 19 5.19 -12.04 9.36
CA VAL A 19 4.21 -12.84 10.11
C VAL A 19 4.91 -13.50 11.29
N VAL A 20 4.43 -13.20 12.50
CA VAL A 20 4.96 -13.76 13.75
C VAL A 20 3.79 -14.30 14.56
N SER A 21 3.84 -15.56 14.98
CA SER A 21 2.83 -16.17 15.87
C SER A 21 1.38 -15.96 15.42
N ASN A 22 1.12 -16.10 14.11
CA ASN A 22 -0.19 -15.89 13.49
C ASN A 22 -0.72 -14.44 13.52
N GLU A 23 0.19 -13.47 13.64
CA GLU A 23 -0.10 -12.05 13.47
C GLU A 23 0.79 -11.46 12.38
N ILE A 24 0.20 -10.62 11.53
CA ILE A 24 0.94 -9.73 10.65
C ILE A 24 1.45 -8.57 11.49
N VAL A 25 2.77 -8.45 11.58
CA VAL A 25 3.46 -7.36 12.25
C VAL A 25 3.93 -6.36 11.20
N VAL A 26 3.34 -5.16 11.23
CA VAL A 26 3.76 -4.03 10.41
C VAL A 26 4.65 -3.13 11.23
N THR A 27 5.93 -3.05 10.87
CA THR A 27 6.94 -2.23 11.55
C THR A 27 7.31 -1.02 10.70
N VAL A 28 7.22 0.17 11.30
CA VAL A 28 7.63 1.44 10.68
C VAL A 28 8.43 2.24 11.70
N TYR A 29 9.73 2.44 11.44
CA TYR A 29 10.67 2.99 12.40
C TYR A 29 10.58 2.26 13.76
N GLN A 30 10.20 2.95 14.84
CA GLN A 30 10.03 2.40 16.19
C GLN A 30 8.59 1.95 16.50
N HIS A 31 7.66 2.11 15.54
CA HIS A 31 6.25 1.78 15.74
C HIS A 31 5.91 0.43 15.15
N LYS A 32 5.09 -0.34 15.87
CA LYS A 32 4.55 -1.62 15.41
C LYS A 32 3.04 -1.63 15.46
N THR A 33 2.43 -2.27 14.49
CA THR A 33 0.98 -2.55 14.47
C THR A 33 0.81 -4.03 14.18
N MET A 34 -0.05 -4.69 14.95
CA MET A 34 -0.31 -6.12 14.83
C MET A 34 -1.73 -6.32 14.30
N ILE A 35 -1.88 -7.20 13.33
CA ILE A 35 -3.14 -7.52 12.66
C ILE A 35 -3.25 -9.04 12.61
N PRO A 36 -4.44 -9.64 12.87
CA PRO A 36 -4.61 -11.08 12.75
C PRO A 36 -4.21 -11.57 11.35
N TYR A 37 -3.40 -12.64 11.28
CA TYR A 37 -3.09 -13.30 10.02
C TYR A 37 -4.23 -14.25 9.63
N LEU A 38 -4.87 -13.94 8.51
CA LEU A 38 -5.99 -14.64 7.91
C LEU A 38 -5.70 -14.73 6.41
N PRO A 39 -4.85 -15.68 5.97
CA PRO A 39 -4.33 -15.73 4.61
C PRO A 39 -5.45 -15.83 3.58
N VAL A 40 -5.20 -15.23 2.42
CA VAL A 40 -6.07 -15.26 1.26
C VAL A 40 -5.24 -15.54 0.02
N ASP A 41 -5.79 -16.26 -0.95
CA ASP A 41 -5.08 -16.64 -2.17
C ASP A 41 -4.87 -15.46 -3.13
N MET A 42 -5.76 -14.45 -3.07
CA MET A 42 -5.73 -13.28 -3.94
C MET A 42 -6.03 -12.00 -3.13
N PRO A 43 -5.43 -10.86 -3.49
CA PRO A 43 -5.82 -9.58 -2.90
C PRO A 43 -7.24 -9.21 -3.33
N LYS A 44 -7.87 -8.26 -2.63
CA LYS A 44 -9.12 -7.64 -3.11
C LYS A 44 -8.87 -6.96 -4.45
N THR A 45 -9.89 -6.85 -5.29
CA THR A 45 -9.76 -6.12 -6.55
C THR A 45 -9.57 -4.62 -6.30
N PHE A 46 -8.91 -3.92 -7.22
CA PHE A 46 -8.72 -2.48 -7.12
C PHE A 46 -10.05 -1.72 -6.94
N ASP A 47 -11.11 -2.13 -7.65
CA ASP A 47 -12.42 -1.47 -7.60
C ASP A 47 -13.17 -1.70 -6.28
N GLU A 48 -12.95 -2.82 -5.60
CA GLU A 48 -13.50 -3.04 -4.27
C GLU A 48 -12.86 -2.14 -3.21
N ILE A 49 -11.60 -1.75 -3.43
CA ILE A 49 -10.82 -0.94 -2.51
C ILE A 49 -11.03 0.56 -2.80
N MET A 50 -11.06 0.92 -4.08
CA MET A 50 -11.12 2.30 -4.54
C MET A 50 -12.55 2.68 -4.87
N GLY A 51 -13.19 3.37 -3.92
CA GLY A 51 -14.48 3.99 -4.15
C GLY A 51 -14.40 5.10 -5.20
N HIS A 52 -15.44 5.23 -6.01
CA HIS A 52 -15.56 6.34 -6.95
C HIS A 52 -16.08 7.60 -6.26
N SER A 53 -15.28 8.67 -6.24
CA SER A 53 -15.81 10.03 -6.09
C SER A 53 -16.19 10.59 -7.46
N LYS A 54 -17.31 11.31 -7.55
CA LYS A 54 -17.75 11.94 -8.82
C LYS A 54 -17.23 13.37 -9.00
N LYS A 55 -16.55 13.95 -8.02
CA LYS A 55 -16.04 15.33 -8.07
C LYS A 55 -14.67 15.44 -7.40
N GLY A 56 -13.72 16.09 -8.06
CA GLY A 56 -12.39 16.34 -7.51
C GLY A 56 -11.27 16.36 -8.55
N LEU A 57 -10.04 16.26 -8.04
CA LEU A 57 -8.80 16.10 -8.76
C LEU A 57 -8.65 14.68 -9.33
N ASN A 58 -8.26 14.56 -10.58
CA ASN A 58 -7.97 13.26 -11.21
C ASN A 58 -6.52 12.86 -10.95
N MET A 59 -6.33 11.67 -10.41
CA MET A 59 -5.02 11.06 -10.21
C MET A 59 -4.95 9.74 -10.94
N ALA A 60 -3.79 9.45 -11.51
CA ALA A 60 -3.49 8.14 -12.03
C ALA A 60 -2.87 7.28 -10.92
N ILE A 61 -3.25 6.00 -10.91
CA ILE A 61 -2.64 4.96 -10.08
C ILE A 61 -2.15 3.82 -10.98
N ILE A 62 -0.95 3.33 -10.69
CA ILE A 62 -0.33 2.12 -11.28
C ILE A 62 0.02 1.18 -10.12
N SER A 63 -0.24 -0.12 -10.28
CA SER A 63 0.10 -1.13 -9.27
C SER A 63 0.21 -2.52 -9.87
N ASP A 64 1.33 -3.18 -9.65
CA ASP A 64 1.55 -4.56 -10.10
C ASP A 64 0.77 -5.58 -9.26
N ILE A 65 0.62 -5.32 -7.94
CA ILE A 65 -0.14 -6.18 -7.02
C ILE A 65 -1.61 -6.31 -7.44
N TYR A 66 -2.17 -5.28 -8.07
CA TYR A 66 -3.56 -5.22 -8.49
C TYR A 66 -3.77 -5.39 -10.00
N ASP A 67 -2.70 -5.68 -10.76
CA ASP A 67 -2.71 -5.71 -12.23
C ASP A 67 -3.32 -4.44 -12.86
N VAL A 68 -2.90 -3.27 -12.34
CA VAL A 68 -3.36 -1.96 -12.80
C VAL A 68 -2.22 -1.25 -13.52
N TYR A 69 -2.27 -1.26 -14.86
CA TYR A 69 -1.31 -0.51 -15.67
C TYR A 69 -1.46 1.01 -15.54
N LYS A 70 -2.70 1.51 -15.56
CA LYS A 70 -3.03 2.92 -15.27
C LYS A 70 -4.53 3.07 -15.06
N LYS A 71 -4.94 3.48 -13.87
CA LYS A 71 -6.35 3.76 -13.56
C LYS A 71 -6.51 5.14 -12.95
N THR A 72 -7.51 5.87 -13.44
CA THR A 72 -7.82 7.19 -12.91
C THR A 72 -8.78 7.07 -11.72
N ILE A 73 -8.41 7.67 -10.60
CA ILE A 73 -9.31 7.91 -9.48
C ILE A 73 -9.52 9.41 -9.29
N THR A 74 -10.66 9.77 -8.71
CA THR A 74 -10.97 11.16 -8.39
C THR A 74 -10.89 11.35 -6.88
N VAL A 75 -10.12 12.35 -6.44
CA VAL A 75 -9.88 12.67 -5.03
C VAL A 75 -10.09 14.15 -4.77
N THR A 76 -10.20 14.56 -3.52
CA THR A 76 -10.41 15.98 -3.18
C THR A 76 -9.18 16.84 -3.46
N ASN A 77 -7.98 16.35 -3.18
CA ASN A 77 -6.70 17.04 -3.37
C ASN A 77 -5.53 16.04 -3.36
N PHE A 78 -4.32 16.52 -3.66
CA PHE A 78 -3.07 15.77 -3.49
C PHE A 78 -2.38 16.11 -2.16
N SER A 79 -3.12 16.15 -1.05
CA SER A 79 -2.51 16.40 0.26
C SER A 79 -1.86 15.12 0.81
N PRO A 80 -0.90 15.25 1.74
CA PRO A 80 -0.33 14.10 2.44
C PRO A 80 -1.40 13.19 3.07
N SER A 81 -2.46 13.76 3.65
CA SER A 81 -3.53 12.97 4.27
C SER A 81 -4.28 12.11 3.25
N THR A 82 -4.57 12.67 2.08
CA THR A 82 -5.31 11.97 1.01
C THR A 82 -4.47 10.84 0.41
N VAL A 83 -3.18 11.09 0.15
CA VAL A 83 -2.28 10.06 -0.38
C VAL A 83 -2.04 8.95 0.65
N LYS A 84 -1.93 9.30 1.94
CA LYS A 84 -1.81 8.33 3.02
C LYS A 84 -3.07 7.49 3.16
N GLU A 85 -4.26 8.07 2.97
CA GLU A 85 -5.51 7.33 2.94
C GLU A 85 -5.56 6.30 1.81
N ILE A 86 -5.13 6.68 0.60
CA ILE A 86 -5.08 5.78 -0.56
C ILE A 86 -4.12 4.63 -0.31
N LEU A 87 -2.89 4.92 0.15
CA LEU A 87 -1.93 3.87 0.50
C LEU A 87 -2.47 2.92 1.56
N ALA A 88 -3.12 3.44 2.60
CA ALA A 88 -3.71 2.61 3.65
C ALA A 88 -4.85 1.73 3.12
N LYS A 89 -5.64 2.20 2.15
CA LYS A 89 -6.67 1.39 1.47
C LYS A 89 -6.03 0.29 0.63
N LEU A 90 -5.04 0.62 -0.21
CA LEU A 90 -4.29 -0.36 -1.00
C LEU A 90 -3.61 -1.39 -0.10
N LEU A 91 -3.04 -0.97 1.03
CA LEU A 91 -2.40 -1.91 1.95
C LEU A 91 -3.45 -2.82 2.62
N ALA A 92 -4.56 -2.26 3.10
CA ALA A 92 -5.63 -3.05 3.71
C ALA A 92 -6.25 -4.08 2.76
N GLY A 93 -6.26 -3.79 1.45
CA GLY A 93 -6.79 -4.70 0.43
C GLY A 93 -5.85 -5.86 0.04
N SER A 94 -4.55 -5.73 0.31
CA SER A 94 -3.53 -6.68 -0.15
C SER A 94 -2.71 -7.33 0.97
N ILE A 95 -2.71 -6.78 2.18
CA ILE A 95 -1.76 -7.19 3.23
C ILE A 95 -1.86 -8.67 3.62
N GLN A 96 -3.05 -9.27 3.60
CA GLN A 96 -3.22 -10.70 3.91
C GLN A 96 -2.61 -11.60 2.83
N TYR A 97 -2.78 -11.21 1.56
CA TYR A 97 -2.17 -11.90 0.41
C TYR A 97 -0.64 -11.78 0.46
N MET A 98 -0.13 -10.57 0.67
CA MET A 98 1.31 -10.32 0.77
C MET A 98 1.92 -11.07 1.96
N ALA A 99 1.23 -11.09 3.11
CA ALA A 99 1.67 -11.88 4.26
C ALA A 99 1.72 -13.39 3.97
N ALA A 100 0.83 -13.92 3.13
CA ALA A 100 0.90 -15.32 2.72
C ALA A 100 2.17 -15.63 1.90
N ILE A 101 2.51 -14.76 0.94
CA ILE A 101 3.77 -14.85 0.19
C ILE A 101 4.98 -14.78 1.13
N SER A 102 4.97 -13.86 2.10
CA SER A 102 6.06 -13.72 3.09
C SER A 102 6.29 -15.01 3.90
N VAL A 103 5.22 -15.71 4.27
CA VAL A 103 5.29 -16.99 4.99
C VAL A 103 5.80 -18.11 4.10
N GLU A 104 5.31 -18.19 2.85
CA GLU A 104 5.73 -19.20 1.88
C GLU A 104 7.24 -19.11 1.58
N GLU A 105 7.73 -17.89 1.37
CA GLU A 105 9.13 -17.61 1.02
C GLU A 105 10.05 -17.53 2.25
N GLY A 106 9.48 -17.52 3.46
CA GLY A 106 10.24 -17.41 4.71
C GLY A 106 10.99 -16.09 4.87
N LEU A 107 10.57 -15.03 4.17
CA LEU A 107 11.22 -13.73 4.14
C LEU A 107 10.23 -12.60 4.45
N PRO A 108 10.62 -11.57 5.22
CA PRO A 108 9.78 -10.40 5.43
C PRO A 108 9.65 -9.59 4.14
N ILE A 109 8.56 -8.85 4.04
CA ILE A 109 8.30 -7.92 2.95
C ILE A 109 8.75 -6.53 3.34
N LEU A 110 9.37 -5.83 2.39
CA LEU A 110 9.77 -4.44 2.52
C LEU A 110 9.00 -3.58 1.52
N LEU A 111 8.23 -2.64 2.05
CA LEU A 111 7.53 -1.60 1.29
C LEU A 111 8.24 -0.26 1.50
N VAL A 112 8.63 0.41 0.42
CA VAL A 112 9.39 1.67 0.48
C VAL A 112 8.65 2.76 -0.26
N ASN A 113 8.32 3.82 0.48
CA ASN A 113 7.56 4.96 -0.03
C ASN A 113 8.45 6.19 -0.24
N SER A 114 8.21 6.90 -1.33
CA SER A 114 8.78 8.21 -1.64
C SER A 114 7.69 9.15 -2.14
N TYR A 115 7.38 10.18 -1.35
CA TYR A 115 6.36 11.16 -1.63
C TYR A 115 6.97 12.54 -1.85
N LYS A 116 6.59 13.17 -2.97
CA LYS A 116 7.03 14.51 -3.37
C LYS A 116 5.81 15.40 -3.57
N GLU A 117 5.45 16.15 -2.53
CA GLU A 117 4.28 17.02 -2.51
C GLU A 117 4.29 18.07 -3.63
N LYS A 118 5.45 18.71 -3.84
CA LYS A 118 5.63 19.74 -4.88
C LYS A 118 5.38 19.19 -6.28
N ASP A 119 5.76 17.93 -6.51
CA ASP A 119 5.63 17.26 -7.79
C ASP A 119 4.28 16.53 -7.93
N ARG A 120 3.47 16.53 -6.86
CA ARG A 120 2.22 15.77 -6.75
C ARG A 120 2.41 14.32 -7.20
N TYR A 121 3.42 13.69 -6.60
CA TYR A 121 3.89 12.37 -6.98
C TYR A 121 4.19 11.51 -5.75
N LEU A 122 3.82 10.23 -5.81
CA LEU A 122 4.22 9.19 -4.89
C LEU A 122 4.69 7.97 -5.69
N LEU A 123 5.81 7.39 -5.28
CA LEU A 123 6.20 6.03 -5.66
C LEU A 123 6.30 5.16 -4.41
N SER A 124 5.61 4.03 -4.44
CA SER A 124 5.68 2.95 -3.47
C SER A 124 6.13 1.68 -4.17
N THR A 125 7.24 1.12 -3.70
CA THR A 125 7.78 -0.16 -4.19
C THR A 125 7.66 -1.21 -3.11
N ILE A 126 7.52 -2.48 -3.51
CA ILE A 126 7.41 -3.61 -2.61
C ILE A 126 8.23 -4.79 -3.12
N GLY A 127 8.83 -5.55 -2.22
CA GLY A 127 9.49 -6.81 -2.52
C GLY A 127 9.81 -7.56 -1.24
N LEU A 128 10.21 -8.83 -1.36
CA LEU A 128 10.82 -9.55 -0.24
C LEU A 128 12.16 -8.89 0.08
N VAL A 129 12.56 -8.96 1.35
CA VAL A 129 13.91 -8.55 1.75
C VAL A 129 14.90 -9.42 0.98
N ASP A 130 15.75 -8.79 0.17
CA ASP A 130 16.76 -9.37 -0.73
C ASP A 130 16.27 -9.87 -2.12
N ASP A 131 15.04 -9.55 -2.53
CA ASP A 131 14.52 -9.89 -3.87
C ASP A 131 14.19 -8.64 -4.73
N ALA A 132 13.80 -8.86 -5.98
CA ALA A 132 13.34 -7.85 -6.91
C ALA A 132 12.11 -7.09 -6.37
N ARG A 133 12.10 -5.78 -6.58
CA ARG A 133 10.98 -4.91 -6.18
C ARG A 133 10.07 -4.61 -7.35
N ILE A 134 8.77 -4.72 -7.12
CA ILE A 134 7.71 -4.32 -8.04
C ILE A 134 7.03 -3.03 -7.55
N ILE A 135 6.16 -2.45 -8.39
CA ILE A 135 5.39 -1.26 -8.04
C ILE A 135 4.20 -1.69 -7.18
N PHE A 136 4.24 -1.28 -5.91
CA PHE A 136 3.06 -1.39 -5.05
C PHE A 136 2.02 -0.33 -5.42
N ALA A 137 2.46 0.91 -5.54
CA ALA A 137 1.61 2.03 -5.94
C ALA A 137 2.45 3.18 -6.50
N GLU A 138 2.23 3.54 -7.75
CA GLU A 138 2.64 4.84 -8.29
C GLU A 138 1.40 5.73 -8.39
N ILE A 139 1.44 6.92 -7.79
CA ILE A 139 0.31 7.84 -7.72
C ILE A 139 0.75 9.23 -8.15
N TYR A 140 0.09 9.79 -9.14
CA TYR A 140 0.40 11.13 -9.62
C TYR A 140 -0.84 11.86 -10.14
N GLU A 141 -0.81 13.18 -10.07
CA GLU A 141 -1.84 14.00 -10.71
C GLU A 141 -1.82 13.80 -12.24
N ASN A 142 -2.97 13.44 -12.80
CA ASN A 142 -3.10 13.26 -14.24
C ASN A 142 -3.28 14.66 -14.87
N LYS A 143 -2.23 15.19 -15.50
CA LYS A 143 -2.26 16.47 -16.22
C LYS A 143 -3.04 16.38 -17.52
#